data_AF-A0A327VW85-F1
#
_entry.id   AF-A0A327VW85-F1
#
_cell.length_a   1.000
_cell.length_b   1.000
_cell.length_c   1.000
_cell.angle_alpha   90.00
_cell.angle_beta   90.00
_cell.angle_gamma   90.00
#
_symmetry.space_group_name_H-M   'P 1'
#
loop_
_entity.id
_entity.type
_entity.pdbx_description
1 polymer ?
#
loop_
_entity_poly.entity_id
_entity_poly.type
_entity_poly.pdbx_seq_one_letter_code
_entity_poly.pdbx_strand_id
1 'polypeptide(L)'
;MSMTTTKYIFHGVMAGMLLLGVACNKNKTDVRPGNEPDYSNMAKSTVRLITFNKTDLIVNNKRVTNWYVPTAANPVDLPYPTPYFPASGKFSGSWYLPQQFLDSKGQATIQSGLAPNFITDSFQVQEDYYKPSDYYLATSAVAHTGGIYTVSAVPRSTAIPADPRHIRIRLVNIGMASGNGSGTLSLAYANGTPVSAATSGIANHRWSDYIEIPYGTYQFKVLIDGSGLQIPGRPALLTDAATLENFSLGGTQVYYSSLQTFQPGGVYTIVVAQMPGVYQYKEYPLYPNCFAVVTDVDPAVNITYGRLQLVNAFDESEKGLTIQVDGTSLPAVTYGNAGDYTILVAGAHHIKATDAAGKTIIEKDVTLRGGDNLTLWAYPNKDNSIGMTVIPNNMGGIRNTGTNADGGDGANNSYDPLKYKVLVQTRFLNFCPDLPYVTFTNTNGTLFREGIFSAAPAAQQLQPGLAPSPVAVPYPYIDLGVVTGGAVEAYQSLPGVLPGNRLIDVPALTKMDFVKMPAMYFLNGNAGAESGVYTVALIGRNSGSQHPRMIVVKHNQ
;
A
#
# COMPACT_ATOMS: atom_id res chain seq x y z
N MET A 1 -66.34 0.46 2.38
CA MET A 1 -65.01 0.83 1.85
C MET A 1 -64.81 0.11 0.53
N SER A 2 -64.60 0.85 -0.57
CA SER A 2 -64.44 0.26 -1.90
C SER A 2 -63.07 -0.38 -2.06
N MET A 3 -62.97 -1.42 -2.91
CA MET A 3 -61.73 -2.16 -3.22
C MET A 3 -60.55 -1.26 -3.64
N THR A 4 -60.82 -0.02 -4.06
CA THR A 4 -59.81 1.00 -4.37
C THR A 4 -59.07 1.49 -3.13
N THR A 5 -59.73 1.69 -1.99
CA THR A 5 -59.08 2.22 -0.76
C THR A 5 -58.08 1.22 -0.18
N THR A 6 -58.37 -0.08 -0.26
CA THR A 6 -57.48 -1.14 0.24
C THR A 6 -56.19 -1.25 -0.59
N LYS A 7 -56.25 -1.01 -1.91
CA LYS A 7 -55.05 -1.02 -2.78
C LYS A 7 -54.09 0.12 -2.45
N TYR A 8 -54.58 1.34 -2.20
CA TYR A 8 -53.71 2.47 -1.86
C TYR A 8 -53.06 2.32 -0.49
N ILE A 9 -53.77 1.73 0.47
CA ILE A 9 -53.19 1.41 1.78
C ILE A 9 -52.09 0.35 1.63
N PHE A 10 -52.32 -0.70 0.84
CA PHE A 10 -51.31 -1.75 0.64
C PHE A 10 -50.04 -1.22 -0.06
N HIS A 11 -50.18 -0.38 -1.10
CA HIS A 11 -49.03 0.21 -1.79
C HIS A 11 -48.30 1.26 -0.91
N GLY A 12 -49.03 2.02 -0.08
CA GLY A 12 -48.44 2.94 0.89
C GLY A 12 -47.65 2.22 1.98
N VAL A 13 -48.17 1.10 2.49
CA VAL A 13 -47.48 0.26 3.49
C VAL A 13 -46.26 -0.43 2.86
N MET A 14 -46.35 -0.93 1.62
CA MET A 14 -45.22 -1.55 0.93
C MET A 14 -44.12 -0.54 0.59
N ALA A 15 -44.47 0.67 0.15
CA ALA A 15 -43.51 1.76 -0.07
C ALA A 15 -42.87 2.23 1.25
N GLY A 16 -43.64 2.27 2.35
CA GLY A 16 -43.12 2.54 3.69
C GLY A 16 -42.14 1.47 4.19
N MET A 17 -42.44 0.19 3.94
CA MET A 17 -41.53 -0.93 4.29
C MET A 17 -40.27 -0.96 3.41
N LEU A 18 -40.37 -0.61 2.13
CA LEU A 18 -39.21 -0.47 1.25
C LEU A 18 -38.32 0.72 1.64
N LEU A 19 -38.90 1.83 2.12
CA LEU A 19 -38.13 2.97 2.65
C LEU A 19 -37.47 2.67 4.02
N LEU A 20 -38.06 1.79 4.83
CA LEU A 20 -37.46 1.31 6.08
C LEU A 20 -36.33 0.29 5.85
N GLY A 21 -36.30 -0.41 4.70
CA GLY A 21 -35.21 -1.30 4.31
C GLY A 21 -33.96 -0.59 3.76
N VAL A 22 -34.06 0.71 3.44
CA VAL A 22 -32.95 1.57 3.00
C VAL A 22 -32.41 2.44 4.15
N ALA A 23 -33.02 2.37 5.34
CA ALA A 23 -32.43 2.93 6.54
C ALA A 23 -31.14 2.16 6.87
N CYS A 24 -30.03 2.80 6.51
CA CYS A 24 -28.66 2.36 6.65
C CYS A 24 -28.44 1.43 7.84
N ASN A 25 -27.59 0.41 7.63
CA ASN A 25 -26.72 -0.15 8.65
C ASN A 25 -25.98 1.02 9.33
N LYS A 26 -26.61 1.63 10.33
CA LYS A 26 -26.01 2.65 11.15
C LYS A 26 -25.08 1.86 12.03
N ASN A 27 -23.79 1.87 11.68
CA ASN A 27 -22.74 1.42 12.59
C ASN A 27 -23.07 2.02 13.95
N LYS A 28 -23.31 1.16 14.95
CA LYS A 28 -23.51 1.60 16.32
C LYS A 28 -22.24 2.38 16.68
N THR A 29 -22.34 3.69 16.74
CA THR A 29 -21.29 4.52 17.31
C THR A 29 -21.15 4.08 18.76
N ASP A 30 -19.95 3.63 19.12
CA ASP A 30 -19.59 3.25 20.48
C ASP A 30 -20.16 4.25 21.47
N VAL A 31 -20.96 3.75 22.42
CA VAL A 31 -21.46 4.56 23.53
C VAL A 31 -20.25 4.94 24.36
N ARG A 32 -19.80 6.18 24.22
CA ARG A 32 -18.65 6.72 24.96
C ARG A 32 -19.02 6.96 26.42
N PRO A 33 -18.08 6.81 27.37
CA PRO A 33 -18.24 7.35 28.71
C PRO A 33 -18.44 8.87 28.60
N GLY A 34 -19.61 9.39 29.00
CA GLY A 34 -19.84 10.83 29.16
C GLY A 34 -20.90 11.51 28.27
N ASN A 35 -21.69 10.79 27.46
CA ASN A 35 -22.79 11.39 26.65
C ASN A 35 -22.42 12.65 25.83
N GLU A 36 -21.13 12.85 25.53
CA GLU A 36 -20.70 14.04 24.80
C GLU A 36 -21.17 13.95 23.32
N PRO A 37 -21.66 15.05 22.74
CA PRO A 37 -22.03 15.09 21.33
C PRO A 37 -20.82 14.78 20.44
N ASP A 38 -21.00 13.93 19.43
CA ASP A 38 -20.00 13.70 18.39
C ASP A 38 -20.23 14.67 17.23
N TYR A 39 -19.28 15.58 17.00
CA TYR A 39 -19.34 16.58 15.92
C TYR A 39 -18.61 16.15 14.65
N SER A 40 -18.23 14.88 14.51
CA SER A 40 -17.60 14.36 13.28
C SER A 40 -18.47 14.49 12.02
N ASN A 41 -19.80 14.58 12.18
CA ASN A 41 -20.77 14.69 11.08
C ASN A 41 -21.16 16.14 10.72
N MET A 42 -20.47 17.15 11.25
CA MET A 42 -20.77 18.54 10.92
C MET A 42 -20.46 18.89 9.45
N ALA A 43 -21.16 19.89 8.92
CA ALA A 43 -20.87 20.44 7.59
C ALA A 43 -19.41 20.91 7.52
N LYS A 44 -18.66 20.33 6.58
CA LYS A 44 -17.23 20.56 6.39
C LYS A 44 -17.03 21.75 5.46
N SER A 45 -16.13 22.66 5.81
CA SER A 45 -15.65 23.68 4.88
C SER A 45 -14.66 23.07 3.88
N THR A 46 -14.26 23.86 2.89
CA THR A 46 -13.18 23.45 1.98
C THR A 46 -11.76 23.59 2.56
N VAL A 47 -11.64 24.24 3.73
CA VAL A 47 -10.39 24.40 4.48
C VAL A 47 -10.03 23.10 5.18
N ARG A 48 -8.82 22.59 4.92
CA ARG A 48 -8.29 21.39 5.57
C ARG A 48 -7.00 21.71 6.30
N LEU A 49 -6.96 21.38 7.59
CA LEU A 49 -5.73 21.40 8.38
C LEU A 49 -5.07 20.03 8.29
N ILE A 50 -3.75 20.00 8.24
CA ILE A 50 -2.96 18.76 8.21
C ILE A 50 -1.80 18.85 9.20
N THR A 51 -1.64 17.84 10.06
CA THR A 51 -0.48 17.67 10.92
C THR A 51 -0.03 16.23 10.95
N PHE A 52 1.28 16.02 11.06
CA PHE A 52 1.87 14.68 11.24
C PHE A 52 2.17 14.36 12.71
N ASN A 53 1.99 15.35 13.60
CA ASN A 53 2.19 15.22 15.04
C ASN A 53 0.85 15.13 15.77
N LYS A 54 0.89 14.96 17.10
CA LYS A 54 -0.26 15.26 17.95
C LYS A 54 -0.20 16.75 18.27
N THR A 55 -1.22 17.49 17.88
CA THR A 55 -1.26 18.95 18.00
C THR A 55 -2.52 19.39 18.73
N ASP A 56 -2.40 20.42 19.56
CA ASP A 56 -3.54 21.11 20.15
C ASP A 56 -3.99 22.28 19.29
N LEU A 57 -5.30 22.50 19.24
CA LEU A 57 -5.91 23.53 18.39
C LEU A 57 -6.88 24.42 19.19
N ILE A 58 -6.79 25.71 18.87
CA ILE A 58 -7.81 26.72 19.16
C ILE A 58 -8.30 27.28 17.82
N VAL A 59 -9.62 27.42 17.68
CA VAL A 59 -10.29 28.01 16.52
C VAL A 59 -11.16 29.15 16.99
N ASN A 60 -10.90 30.38 16.53
CA ASN A 60 -11.61 31.59 16.98
C ASN A 60 -11.76 31.66 18.51
N ASN A 61 -10.67 31.47 19.24
CA ASN A 61 -10.61 31.43 20.72
C ASN A 61 -11.33 30.25 21.38
N LYS A 62 -11.92 29.31 20.63
CA LYS A 62 -12.50 28.07 21.17
C LYS A 62 -11.47 26.93 21.11
N ARG A 63 -11.15 26.33 22.27
CA ARG A 63 -10.37 25.10 22.33
C ARG A 63 -11.19 23.94 21.75
N VAL A 64 -10.64 23.27 20.73
CA VAL A 64 -11.29 22.11 20.09
C VAL A 64 -10.60 20.79 20.44
N THR A 65 -9.37 20.85 20.96
CA THR A 65 -8.62 19.73 21.55
C THR A 65 -8.57 19.84 23.08
N ASN A 66 -8.07 18.79 23.75
CA ASN A 66 -8.09 18.69 25.21
C ASN A 66 -6.98 19.48 25.93
N TRP A 67 -5.93 19.93 25.23
CA TRP A 67 -4.76 20.61 25.82
C TRP A 67 -4.13 19.86 27.01
N TYR A 68 -4.37 18.56 27.15
CA TYR A 68 -3.84 17.76 28.24
C TYR A 68 -2.35 17.44 28.03
N VAL A 69 -1.54 17.52 29.09
CA VAL A 69 -0.13 17.09 29.12
C VAL A 69 0.01 15.96 30.14
N PRO A 70 0.51 14.78 29.73
CA PRO A 70 0.74 13.67 30.66
C PRO A 70 1.71 14.08 31.77
N THR A 71 1.44 13.66 33.00
CA THR A 71 2.37 13.82 34.13
C THR A 71 2.67 12.44 34.72
N ALA A 72 3.77 12.31 35.47
CA ALA A 72 4.10 11.04 36.14
C ALA A 72 2.99 10.54 37.09
N ALA A 73 2.13 11.45 37.59
CA ALA A 73 0.99 11.13 38.46
C ALA A 73 -0.30 10.77 37.69
N ASN A 74 -0.39 11.12 36.40
CA ASN A 74 -1.51 10.77 35.53
C ASN A 74 -0.97 10.29 34.17
N PRO A 75 -0.67 8.99 34.04
CA PRO A 75 -0.06 8.41 32.84
C PRO A 75 -1.00 8.52 31.62
N VAL A 76 -0.39 8.26 30.45
CA VAL A 76 -0.89 8.51 29.08
C VAL A 76 -2.19 7.75 28.72
N ASP A 77 -2.64 6.82 29.56
CA ASP A 77 -3.62 5.80 29.21
C ASP A 77 -5.10 6.22 29.32
N LEU A 78 -5.38 7.46 29.74
CA LEU A 78 -6.74 8.00 29.68
C LEU A 78 -6.89 8.96 28.49
N PRO A 79 -7.59 8.57 27.42
CA PRO A 79 -7.98 9.53 26.39
C PRO A 79 -8.90 10.55 27.05
N TYR A 80 -8.54 11.83 26.95
CA TYR A 80 -9.47 12.93 27.23
C TYR A 80 -10.08 13.33 25.89
N PRO A 81 -11.11 12.61 25.38
CA PRO A 81 -11.70 12.92 24.09
C PRO A 81 -12.23 14.35 24.07
N THR A 82 -12.41 14.90 22.88
CA THR A 82 -13.23 16.09 22.69
C THR A 82 -14.32 15.81 21.68
N PRO A 83 -15.39 16.63 21.64
CA PRO A 83 -16.44 16.51 20.63
C PRO A 83 -15.94 16.55 19.17
N TYR A 84 -14.76 17.15 18.92
CA TYR A 84 -14.15 17.26 17.59
C TYR A 84 -13.06 16.20 17.33
N PHE A 85 -12.41 15.70 18.40
CA PHE A 85 -11.35 14.69 18.32
C PHE A 85 -11.62 13.57 19.32
N PRO A 86 -12.61 12.71 19.03
CA PRO A 86 -13.10 11.77 20.03
C PRO A 86 -12.20 10.57 20.31
N ALA A 87 -11.25 10.26 19.43
CA ALA A 87 -10.37 9.11 19.62
C ALA A 87 -9.25 9.40 20.63
N SER A 88 -8.76 10.64 20.69
CA SER A 88 -7.58 10.99 21.51
C SER A 88 -7.65 12.35 22.18
N GLY A 89 -8.63 13.18 21.81
CA GLY A 89 -8.72 14.59 22.15
C GLY A 89 -7.64 15.48 21.52
N LYS A 90 -6.78 14.93 20.67
CA LYS A 90 -5.71 15.65 19.97
C LYS A 90 -5.95 15.62 18.46
N PHE A 91 -5.55 16.69 17.78
CA PHE A 91 -5.52 16.69 16.32
C PHE A 91 -4.31 15.90 15.81
N SER A 92 -4.56 14.95 14.91
CA SER A 92 -3.52 14.27 14.15
C SER A 92 -4.06 13.85 12.78
N GLY A 93 -3.23 13.90 11.74
CA GLY A 93 -3.65 13.60 10.37
C GLY A 93 -4.32 14.80 9.70
N SER A 94 -5.48 14.58 9.09
CA SER A 94 -6.22 15.58 8.33
C SER A 94 -7.56 15.89 8.98
N TRP A 95 -7.91 17.17 9.08
CA TRP A 95 -9.20 17.61 9.62
C TRP A 95 -9.76 18.75 8.77
N TYR A 96 -10.96 18.55 8.23
CA TYR A 96 -11.71 19.63 7.57
C TYR A 96 -12.34 20.51 8.64
N LEU A 97 -12.08 21.82 8.55
CA LEU A 97 -12.62 22.77 9.51
C LEU A 97 -14.15 22.83 9.38
N PRO A 98 -14.94 22.62 10.45
CA PRO A 98 -16.39 22.76 10.37
C PRO A 98 -16.80 24.18 9.99
N GLN A 99 -17.79 24.32 9.09
CA GLN A 99 -18.24 25.63 8.57
C GLN A 99 -18.71 26.59 9.68
N GLN A 100 -19.22 26.07 10.80
CA GLN A 100 -19.62 26.89 11.95
C GLN A 100 -18.50 27.76 12.54
N PHE A 101 -17.24 27.39 12.27
CA PHE A 101 -16.08 28.14 12.74
C PHE A 101 -15.69 29.28 11.80
N LEU A 102 -16.26 29.32 10.60
CA LEU A 102 -16.00 30.39 9.66
C LEU A 102 -16.92 31.56 9.97
N ASP A 103 -16.36 32.77 9.94
CA ASP A 103 -17.14 33.99 10.05
C ASP A 103 -17.93 34.28 8.75
N SER A 104 -18.64 35.40 8.70
CA SER A 104 -19.40 35.82 7.51
C SER A 104 -18.54 36.06 6.27
N LYS A 105 -17.21 36.14 6.40
CA LYS A 105 -16.25 36.28 5.30
C LYS A 105 -15.62 34.94 4.91
N GLY A 106 -16.04 33.84 5.53
CA GLY A 106 -15.43 32.53 5.32
C GLY A 106 -14.05 32.39 5.98
N GLN A 107 -13.76 33.15 7.04
CA GLN A 107 -12.46 33.16 7.71
C GLN A 107 -12.51 32.54 9.10
N ALA A 108 -11.39 31.94 9.52
CA ALA A 108 -11.16 31.59 10.92
C ALA A 108 -9.72 31.85 11.32
N THR A 109 -9.50 32.19 12.59
CA THR A 109 -8.17 32.21 13.20
C THR A 109 -7.89 30.87 13.83
N ILE A 110 -6.80 30.24 13.41
CA ILE A 110 -6.30 28.99 13.94
C ILE A 110 -5.07 29.27 14.78
N GLN A 111 -5.05 28.72 15.99
CA GLN A 111 -3.86 28.68 16.81
C GLN A 111 -3.51 27.24 17.11
N SER A 112 -2.24 26.89 16.94
CA SER A 112 -1.72 25.55 17.23
C SER A 112 -0.74 25.58 18.39
N GLY A 113 -0.67 24.50 19.16
CA GLY A 113 0.24 24.38 20.29
C GLY A 113 0.59 22.94 20.63
N LEU A 114 1.54 22.79 21.55
CA LEU A 114 2.01 21.48 22.06
C LEU A 114 1.70 21.27 23.55
N ALA A 115 1.38 22.33 24.28
CA ALA A 115 1.09 22.30 25.72
C ALA A 115 0.22 23.51 26.12
N PRO A 116 -0.51 23.45 27.26
CA PRO A 116 -1.21 24.60 27.83
C PRO A 116 -0.33 25.85 27.85
N ASN A 117 -0.86 26.94 27.30
CA ASN A 117 -0.20 28.26 27.23
C ASN A 117 1.04 28.33 26.32
N PHE A 118 1.34 27.28 25.55
CA PHE A 118 2.41 27.27 24.55
C PHE A 118 1.83 27.19 23.14
N ILE A 119 1.52 28.36 22.58
CA ILE A 119 1.07 28.51 21.19
C ILE A 119 2.32 28.56 20.30
N THR A 120 2.41 27.63 19.35
CA THR A 120 3.51 27.51 18.39
C THR A 120 3.22 28.22 17.07
N ASP A 121 1.95 28.48 16.76
CA ASP A 121 1.53 29.14 15.52
C ASP A 121 0.16 29.81 15.69
N SER A 122 -0.06 30.90 14.95
CA SER A 122 -1.34 31.62 14.88
C SER A 122 -1.50 32.23 13.49
N PHE A 123 -2.50 31.78 12.75
CA PHE A 123 -2.69 32.16 11.35
C PHE A 123 -4.18 32.22 11.00
N GLN A 124 -4.51 32.94 9.94
CA GLN A 124 -5.86 32.96 9.38
C GLN A 124 -5.99 31.94 8.25
N VAL A 125 -7.13 31.27 8.22
CA VAL A 125 -7.57 30.45 7.09
C VAL A 125 -8.72 31.13 6.37
N GLN A 126 -8.83 30.87 5.08
CA GLN A 126 -9.90 31.38 4.22
C GLN A 126 -10.53 30.23 3.46
N GLU A 127 -11.84 30.13 3.54
CA GLU A 127 -12.61 29.26 2.65
C GLU A 127 -12.65 29.87 1.25
N ASP A 128 -12.18 29.08 0.29
CA ASP A 128 -12.39 29.30 -1.13
C ASP A 128 -12.86 27.98 -1.73
N TYR A 129 -14.10 27.97 -2.21
CA TYR A 129 -14.70 26.77 -2.79
C TYR A 129 -14.03 26.37 -4.11
N TYR A 130 -13.59 27.34 -4.89
CA TYR A 130 -13.00 27.13 -6.21
C TYR A 130 -11.49 26.85 -6.14
N LYS A 131 -10.83 27.31 -5.08
CA LYS A 131 -9.39 27.09 -4.82
C LYS A 131 -9.15 26.65 -3.38
N PRO A 132 -9.62 25.46 -2.99
CA PRO A 132 -9.46 24.98 -1.63
C PRO A 132 -7.97 24.86 -1.28
N SER A 133 -7.63 25.08 -0.01
CA SER A 133 -6.24 25.02 0.46
C SER A 133 -6.08 24.08 1.63
N ASP A 134 -4.95 23.37 1.63
CA ASP A 134 -4.46 22.60 2.75
C ASP A 134 -3.47 23.43 3.55
N TYR A 135 -3.67 23.50 4.87
CA TYR A 135 -2.80 24.22 5.79
C TYR A 135 -2.02 23.18 6.59
N TYR A 136 -0.75 23.02 6.26
CA TYR A 136 0.15 22.09 6.93
C TYR A 136 0.81 22.75 8.13
N LEU A 137 0.63 22.14 9.30
CA LEU A 137 1.13 22.66 10.57
C LEU A 137 2.53 22.13 10.89
N ALA A 138 3.32 22.92 11.61
CA ALA A 138 4.67 22.58 12.06
C ALA A 138 5.64 22.20 10.92
N THR A 139 5.60 22.95 9.81
CA THR A 139 6.33 22.62 8.57
C THR A 139 7.72 23.20 8.42
N SER A 140 8.22 24.06 9.30
CA SER A 140 9.61 24.54 9.20
C SER A 140 10.27 24.80 10.56
N ALA A 141 11.49 24.29 10.71
CA ALA A 141 12.39 24.59 11.81
C ALA A 141 13.23 25.85 11.55
N VAL A 142 12.74 26.81 10.77
CA VAL A 142 13.11 28.18 11.09
C VAL A 142 12.35 28.47 12.38
N ALA A 143 12.92 28.00 13.48
CA ALA A 143 12.72 28.65 14.75
C ALA A 143 13.09 30.10 14.46
N HIS A 144 12.10 30.92 14.14
CA HIS A 144 12.25 32.34 14.39
C HIS A 144 12.71 32.39 15.83
N THR A 145 13.88 32.99 16.05
CA THR A 145 14.35 33.40 17.37
C THR A 145 13.26 34.31 17.94
N GLY A 146 12.21 33.71 18.54
CA GLY A 146 10.89 34.31 18.69
C GLY A 146 9.68 33.33 18.76
N GLY A 147 9.82 32.05 18.37
CA GLY A 147 8.91 30.97 18.78
C GLY A 147 7.70 30.64 17.88
N ILE A 148 7.67 31.04 16.60
CA ILE A 148 6.55 30.75 15.68
C ILE A 148 7.04 29.86 14.53
N TYR A 149 6.41 28.70 14.33
CA TYR A 149 6.55 27.90 13.11
C TYR A 149 5.78 28.57 11.97
N THR A 150 6.20 28.42 10.72
CA THR A 150 5.40 28.88 9.57
C THR A 150 4.49 27.76 9.06
N VAL A 151 3.17 28.00 9.03
CA VAL A 151 2.22 27.18 8.28
C VAL A 151 2.47 27.30 6.78
N SER A 152 2.46 26.17 6.09
CA SER A 152 2.47 26.12 4.63
C SER A 152 1.04 25.97 4.12
N ALA A 153 0.52 27.00 3.44
CA ALA A 153 -0.75 26.93 2.72
C ALA A 153 -0.51 26.45 1.29
N VAL A 154 -1.07 25.28 0.95
CA VAL A 154 -0.87 24.63 -0.34
C VAL A 154 -2.23 24.53 -1.05
N PRO A 155 -2.39 25.13 -2.24
CA PRO A 155 -3.61 24.97 -3.03
C PRO A 155 -3.87 23.49 -3.34
N ARG A 156 -5.13 23.05 -3.25
CA ARG A 156 -5.58 21.69 -3.52
C ARG A 156 -6.52 21.69 -4.73
N SER A 157 -6.43 20.64 -5.54
CA SER A 157 -7.41 20.39 -6.60
C SER A 157 -8.42 19.36 -6.11
N THR A 158 -9.70 19.60 -6.36
CA THR A 158 -10.79 18.63 -6.16
C THR A 158 -11.18 17.92 -7.45
N ALA A 159 -10.55 18.26 -8.58
CA ALA A 159 -10.83 17.61 -9.84
C ALA A 159 -10.36 16.15 -9.80
N ILE A 160 -11.26 15.25 -10.17
CA ILE A 160 -10.98 13.83 -10.34
C ILE A 160 -10.16 13.58 -11.61
N PRO A 161 -9.50 12.42 -11.75
CA PRO A 161 -8.85 12.02 -13.01
C PRO A 161 -9.79 12.08 -14.21
N ALA A 162 -9.27 12.52 -15.36
CA ALA A 162 -10.00 12.53 -16.62
C ALA A 162 -10.23 11.10 -17.15
N ASP A 163 -9.25 10.21 -16.98
CA ASP A 163 -9.44 8.77 -17.24
C ASP A 163 -9.92 8.06 -15.96
N PRO A 164 -11.11 7.41 -15.96
CA PRO A 164 -11.66 6.75 -14.77
C PRO A 164 -10.83 5.54 -14.29
N ARG A 165 -9.86 5.06 -15.09
CA ARG A 165 -8.88 4.02 -14.74
C ARG A 165 -7.63 4.58 -14.06
N HIS A 166 -7.58 5.89 -13.82
CA HIS A 166 -6.39 6.56 -13.30
C HIS A 166 -6.64 7.11 -11.90
N ILE A 167 -5.55 7.54 -11.28
CA ILE A 167 -5.51 8.37 -10.08
C ILE A 167 -4.83 9.67 -10.42
N ARG A 168 -5.07 10.70 -9.61
CA ARG A 168 -4.25 11.92 -9.62
C ARG A 168 -3.29 11.91 -8.45
N ILE A 169 -2.05 12.26 -8.69
CA ILE A 169 -1.01 12.31 -7.66
C ILE A 169 -0.10 13.52 -7.84
N ARG A 170 0.45 14.04 -6.74
CA ARG A 170 1.47 15.10 -6.75
C ARG A 170 2.48 14.93 -5.63
N LEU A 171 3.58 15.69 -5.71
CA LEU A 171 4.58 15.81 -4.66
C LEU A 171 4.52 17.21 -4.03
N VAL A 172 4.43 17.27 -2.70
CA VAL A 172 4.52 18.50 -1.90
C VAL A 172 5.75 18.40 -1.01
N ASN A 173 6.70 19.32 -1.16
CA ASN A 173 7.89 19.39 -0.34
C ASN A 173 7.80 20.57 0.63
N ILE A 174 7.45 20.29 1.88
CA ILE A 174 7.35 21.24 2.99
C ILE A 174 8.18 20.75 4.17
N GLY A 175 9.26 20.02 3.87
CA GLY A 175 10.20 19.53 4.88
C GLY A 175 11.15 20.64 5.35
N MET A 176 11.91 20.36 6.40
CA MET A 176 13.03 21.20 6.81
C MET A 176 14.13 21.17 5.74
N ALA A 177 14.69 22.35 5.43
CA ALA A 177 15.84 22.47 4.53
C ALA A 177 17.16 21.90 5.11
N SER A 178 17.19 21.51 6.39
CA SER A 178 18.33 20.84 7.01
C SER A 178 18.19 19.32 7.00
N GLY A 179 19.31 18.61 7.17
CA GLY A 179 19.35 17.15 7.15
C GLY A 179 19.01 16.59 5.77
N ASN A 180 18.08 15.63 5.71
CA ASN A 180 17.69 14.95 4.48
C ASN A 180 16.74 15.75 3.57
N GLY A 181 16.42 17.02 3.87
CA GLY A 181 15.56 17.88 3.05
C GLY A 181 16.26 19.06 2.36
N SER A 182 17.60 19.02 2.26
CA SER A 182 18.43 20.12 1.73
C SER A 182 18.47 20.24 0.21
N GLY A 183 17.99 19.23 -0.53
CA GLY A 183 17.92 19.22 -1.99
C GLY A 183 16.51 19.41 -2.56
N THR A 184 16.41 19.40 -3.88
CA THR A 184 15.13 19.19 -4.57
C THR A 184 14.73 17.72 -4.49
N LEU A 185 13.43 17.45 -4.53
CA LEU A 185 12.87 16.12 -4.38
C LEU A 185 12.13 15.68 -5.63
N SER A 186 12.22 14.38 -5.94
CA SER A 186 11.52 13.77 -7.06
C SER A 186 10.72 12.55 -6.63
N LEU A 187 9.48 12.44 -7.11
CA LEU A 187 8.65 11.26 -6.92
C LEU A 187 9.08 10.16 -7.90
N ALA A 188 9.33 8.96 -7.39
CA ALA A 188 9.78 7.80 -8.16
C ALA A 188 8.97 6.53 -7.83
N TYR A 189 8.93 5.61 -8.79
CA TYR A 189 8.45 4.24 -8.58
C TYR A 189 9.41 3.44 -7.70
N ALA A 190 9.02 2.22 -7.32
CA ALA A 190 9.81 1.37 -6.42
C ALA A 190 11.25 1.11 -6.93
N ASN A 191 11.44 1.05 -8.25
CA ASN A 191 12.73 0.86 -8.91
C ASN A 191 13.61 2.14 -8.99
N GLY A 192 13.11 3.29 -8.52
CA GLY A 192 13.81 4.57 -8.57
C GLY A 192 13.62 5.35 -9.88
N THR A 193 12.87 4.83 -10.86
CA THR A 193 12.52 5.62 -12.06
C THR A 193 11.58 6.76 -11.67
N PRO A 194 11.84 8.02 -12.09
CA PRO A 194 10.94 9.14 -11.85
C PRO A 194 9.53 8.86 -12.40
N VAL A 195 8.50 9.20 -11.64
CA VAL A 195 7.10 9.02 -12.08
C VAL A 195 6.76 9.98 -13.23
N SER A 196 7.23 11.22 -13.13
CA SER A 196 7.04 12.26 -14.15
C SER A 196 8.05 13.39 -13.94
N ALA A 197 8.36 14.11 -15.02
CA ALA A 197 9.11 15.36 -14.95
C ALA A 197 8.39 16.42 -14.09
N ALA A 198 7.05 16.44 -14.11
CA ALA A 198 6.27 17.41 -13.34
C ALA A 198 6.37 17.20 -11.82
N THR A 199 6.60 15.96 -11.37
CA THR A 199 6.77 15.60 -9.96
C THR A 199 8.25 15.46 -9.57
N SER A 200 9.15 16.07 -10.33
CA SER A 200 10.60 16.01 -10.14
C SER A 200 11.20 17.40 -9.94
N GLY A 201 12.32 17.50 -9.23
CA GLY A 201 12.98 18.80 -9.01
C GLY A 201 12.21 19.73 -8.07
N ILE A 202 11.38 19.18 -7.16
CA ILE A 202 10.53 19.96 -6.27
C ILE A 202 11.35 20.53 -5.12
N ALA A 203 11.64 21.82 -5.20
CA ALA A 203 12.38 22.54 -4.17
C ALA A 203 11.63 22.57 -2.82
N ASN A 204 12.38 22.88 -1.77
CA ASN A 204 11.83 23.04 -0.42
C ASN A 204 10.77 24.16 -0.38
N HIS A 205 9.69 23.95 0.36
CA HIS A 205 8.46 24.77 0.39
C HIS A 205 7.81 24.99 -0.99
N ARG A 206 7.93 24.01 -1.90
CA ARG A 206 7.25 23.99 -3.20
C ARG A 206 6.46 22.71 -3.39
N TRP A 207 5.63 22.69 -4.43
CA TRP A 207 4.80 21.56 -4.80
C TRP A 207 4.70 21.45 -6.32
N SER A 208 4.44 20.24 -6.79
CA SER A 208 4.11 19.99 -8.18
C SER A 208 2.63 20.23 -8.46
N ASP A 209 2.29 20.34 -9.74
CA ASP A 209 0.94 20.07 -10.21
C ASP A 209 0.59 18.58 -10.03
N TYR A 210 -0.71 18.28 -10.09
CA TYR A 210 -1.21 16.91 -10.15
C TYR A 210 -1.01 16.32 -11.54
N ILE A 211 -0.50 15.09 -11.58
CA ILE A 211 -0.42 14.25 -12.78
C ILE A 211 -1.41 13.10 -12.69
N GLU A 212 -1.75 12.50 -13.82
CA GLU A 212 -2.53 11.25 -13.87
C GLU A 212 -1.64 10.06 -14.16
N ILE A 213 -1.82 8.99 -13.38
CA ILE A 213 -1.19 7.69 -13.59
C ILE A 213 -2.24 6.58 -13.40
N PRO A 214 -2.05 5.39 -13.99
CA PRO A 214 -2.98 4.28 -13.79
C PRO A 214 -3.21 3.98 -12.31
N TYR A 215 -4.42 3.54 -11.94
CA TYR A 215 -4.64 3.07 -10.57
C TYR A 215 -3.85 1.78 -10.32
N GLY A 216 -3.52 1.53 -9.05
CA GLY A 216 -2.73 0.36 -8.72
C GLY A 216 -2.19 0.36 -7.31
N THR A 217 -1.46 -0.71 -7.02
CA THR A 217 -0.74 -0.86 -5.78
C THR A 217 0.71 -0.46 -6.01
N TYR A 218 1.13 0.63 -5.36
CA TYR A 218 2.43 1.25 -5.58
C TYR A 218 3.21 1.33 -4.28
N GLN A 219 4.52 1.13 -4.37
CA GLN A 219 5.49 1.53 -3.36
C GLN A 219 6.28 2.73 -3.90
N PHE A 220 5.71 3.92 -3.76
CA PHE A 220 6.39 5.14 -4.17
C PHE A 220 7.60 5.43 -3.28
N LYS A 221 8.60 6.09 -3.89
CA LYS A 221 9.79 6.61 -3.24
C LYS A 221 9.92 8.10 -3.51
N VAL A 222 10.59 8.81 -2.61
CA VAL A 222 10.91 10.23 -2.80
C VAL A 222 12.43 10.37 -2.80
N LEU A 223 13.00 10.65 -3.97
CA LEU A 223 14.44 10.78 -4.17
C LEU A 223 14.90 12.18 -3.81
N ILE A 224 16.09 12.28 -3.23
CA ILE A 224 16.81 13.54 -3.04
C ILE A 224 17.73 13.71 -4.25
N ASP A 225 17.41 14.66 -5.12
CA ASP A 225 18.06 14.80 -6.42
C ASP A 225 19.56 15.05 -6.27
N GLY A 226 20.36 14.39 -7.13
CA GLY A 226 21.82 14.53 -7.15
C GLY A 226 22.57 13.91 -5.96
N SER A 227 21.87 13.41 -4.93
CA SER A 227 22.53 12.87 -3.73
C SER A 227 22.69 11.35 -3.72
N GLY A 228 21.92 10.63 -4.54
CA GLY A 228 21.80 9.18 -4.39
C GLY A 228 21.16 8.80 -3.05
N LEU A 229 20.27 9.59 -2.49
CA LEU A 229 19.55 9.26 -1.25
C LEU A 229 18.04 9.43 -1.44
N GLN A 230 17.26 8.97 -0.47
CA GLN A 230 15.81 9.08 -0.46
C GLN A 230 15.27 9.56 0.89
N ILE A 231 14.09 10.19 0.85
CA ILE A 231 13.32 10.50 2.05
C ILE A 231 12.64 9.21 2.54
N PRO A 232 12.76 8.82 3.82
CA PRO A 232 12.01 7.70 4.35
C PRO A 232 10.52 8.02 4.41
N GLY A 233 9.68 7.03 4.14
CA GLY A 233 8.25 7.10 4.42
C GLY A 233 7.99 7.04 5.92
N ARG A 234 6.85 7.56 6.36
CA ARG A 234 6.39 7.43 7.74
C ARG A 234 5.93 5.97 8.00
N PRO A 235 6.64 5.18 8.84
CA PRO A 235 6.24 3.85 9.22
C PRO A 235 4.84 3.86 9.85
N ALA A 236 4.09 2.79 9.57
CA ALA A 236 2.88 2.52 10.32
C ALA A 236 3.26 2.22 11.78
N LEU A 237 2.49 2.74 12.74
CA LEU A 237 2.55 2.27 14.12
C LEU A 237 2.14 0.79 14.11
N LEU A 238 3.10 -0.11 14.27
CA LEU A 238 2.83 -1.50 14.60
C LEU A 238 2.45 -1.51 16.08
N THR A 239 1.16 -1.47 16.38
CA THR A 239 0.69 -1.78 17.72
C THR A 239 1.09 -3.23 18.02
N ASP A 240 1.94 -3.40 19.02
CA ASP A 240 2.41 -4.66 19.63
C ASP A 240 3.51 -5.48 18.92
N ALA A 241 4.45 -4.83 18.20
CA ALA A 241 5.70 -5.48 17.81
C ALA A 241 6.91 -4.91 18.57
N ALA A 242 7.51 -5.78 19.37
CA ALA A 242 8.74 -5.63 20.16
C ALA A 242 9.78 -4.64 19.59
N THR A 243 10.37 -3.85 20.50
CA THR A 243 11.66 -3.11 20.41
C THR A 243 11.98 -2.29 19.14
N LEU A 244 12.55 -1.10 19.37
CA LEU A 244 13.09 -0.18 18.34
C LEU A 244 14.07 -0.84 17.34
N GLU A 245 14.62 -2.01 17.68
CA GLU A 245 15.53 -2.79 16.84
C GLU A 245 14.87 -3.31 15.55
N ASN A 246 13.54 -3.39 15.47
CA ASN A 246 12.86 -3.89 14.28
C ASN A 246 12.84 -2.90 13.10
N PHE A 247 13.00 -1.59 13.35
CA PHE A 247 13.22 -0.58 12.30
C PHE A 247 14.71 -0.19 12.14
N SER A 248 15.54 -0.55 13.11
CA SER A 248 17.00 -0.48 13.02
C SER A 248 17.59 -1.89 13.19
N LEU A 249 17.56 -2.67 12.12
CA LEU A 249 18.10 -4.04 12.10
C LEU A 249 19.59 -4.05 12.42
N GLY A 250 19.99 -4.18 13.68
CA GLY A 250 21.37 -4.44 14.10
C GLY A 250 22.43 -3.54 13.46
N GLY A 251 22.10 -2.28 13.16
CA GLY A 251 23.00 -1.34 12.46
C GLY A 251 22.79 -1.16 10.96
N THR A 252 21.76 -1.77 10.36
CA THR A 252 21.36 -1.56 8.96
C THR A 252 20.07 -0.74 8.91
N GLN A 253 20.18 0.51 8.45
CA GLN A 253 19.06 1.46 8.37
C GLN A 253 18.21 1.13 7.14
N VAL A 254 16.92 0.89 7.36
CA VAL A 254 15.99 0.52 6.29
C VAL A 254 14.96 1.62 6.13
N TYR A 255 14.88 2.16 4.92
CA TYR A 255 13.88 3.18 4.57
C TYR A 255 12.52 2.50 4.43
N TYR A 256 11.58 2.76 5.36
CA TYR A 256 10.20 2.37 5.12
C TYR A 256 9.68 3.12 3.90
N SER A 257 8.97 2.43 3.02
CA SER A 257 8.17 3.06 1.96
C SER A 257 6.79 2.43 2.03
N SER A 258 5.77 3.28 2.21
CA SER A 258 4.39 2.82 2.36
C SER A 258 3.95 2.12 1.08
N LEU A 259 3.40 0.92 1.25
CA LEU A 259 2.72 0.20 0.18
C LEU A 259 1.22 0.42 0.32
N GLN A 260 0.59 0.99 -0.70
CA GLN A 260 -0.83 1.28 -0.70
C GLN A 260 -1.44 0.96 -2.06
N THR A 261 -2.68 0.45 -2.04
CA THR A 261 -3.52 0.39 -3.23
C THR A 261 -4.25 1.73 -3.39
N PHE A 262 -3.87 2.46 -4.43
CA PHE A 262 -4.49 3.69 -4.87
C PHE A 262 -5.66 3.33 -5.79
N GLN A 263 -6.87 3.74 -5.40
CA GLN A 263 -8.11 3.33 -6.07
C GLN A 263 -8.43 4.27 -7.24
N PRO A 264 -9.05 3.76 -8.32
CA PRO A 264 -9.46 4.56 -9.46
C PRO A 264 -10.34 5.75 -9.05
N GLY A 265 -10.12 6.90 -9.68
CA GLY A 265 -10.80 8.16 -9.36
C GLY A 265 -10.24 8.90 -8.14
N GLY A 266 -9.31 8.29 -7.39
CA GLY A 266 -8.71 8.90 -6.21
C GLY A 266 -7.73 10.03 -6.56
N VAL A 267 -7.62 11.00 -5.65
CA VAL A 267 -6.67 12.11 -5.75
C VAL A 267 -5.79 12.10 -4.50
N TYR A 268 -4.48 12.14 -4.68
CA TYR A 268 -3.51 11.91 -3.63
C TYR A 268 -2.38 12.93 -3.64
N THR A 269 -1.87 13.25 -2.46
CA THR A 269 -0.66 14.04 -2.29
C THR A 269 0.37 13.21 -1.54
N ILE A 270 1.56 13.03 -2.12
CA ILE A 270 2.73 12.59 -1.37
C ILE A 270 3.37 13.85 -0.81
N VAL A 271 3.39 13.95 0.51
CA VAL A 271 3.89 15.12 1.23
C VAL A 271 5.11 14.76 2.04
N VAL A 272 6.17 15.55 1.88
CA VAL A 272 7.39 15.50 2.67
C VAL A 272 7.32 16.62 3.69
N ALA A 273 7.43 16.27 4.97
CA ALA A 273 7.36 17.21 6.08
C ALA A 273 8.23 16.76 7.25
N GLN A 274 8.44 17.65 8.22
CA GLN A 274 9.06 17.27 9.48
C GLN A 274 8.13 16.34 10.27
N MET A 275 8.61 15.15 10.64
CA MET A 275 7.84 14.18 11.41
C MET A 275 8.68 13.66 12.59
N PRO A 276 8.85 14.45 13.66
CA PRO A 276 9.72 14.11 14.78
C PRO A 276 9.25 12.84 15.50
N GLY A 277 10.21 12.08 16.03
CA GLY A 277 9.94 10.87 16.81
C GLY A 277 9.55 9.63 16.01
N VAL A 278 9.48 9.74 14.68
CA VAL A 278 9.14 8.63 13.80
C VAL A 278 10.30 7.65 13.61
N TYR A 279 11.52 8.17 13.45
CA TYR A 279 12.75 7.40 13.43
C TYR A 279 13.67 7.90 14.53
N GLN A 280 13.84 7.12 15.59
CA GLN A 280 14.69 7.45 16.72
C GLN A 280 15.86 6.46 16.81
N TYR A 281 17.06 6.97 17.03
CA TYR A 281 18.19 6.15 17.49
C TYR A 281 18.80 6.78 18.73
N LYS A 282 18.74 6.05 19.84
CA LYS A 282 19.13 6.51 21.17
C LYS A 282 18.46 7.84 21.55
N GLU A 283 19.16 8.96 21.31
CA GLU A 283 18.82 10.31 21.78
C GLU A 283 18.49 11.29 20.64
N TYR A 284 18.66 10.91 19.36
CA TYR A 284 18.50 11.83 18.23
C TYR A 284 17.56 11.28 17.14
N PRO A 285 16.73 12.14 16.50
CA PRO A 285 15.99 11.75 15.32
C PRO A 285 16.98 11.53 14.16
N LEU A 286 16.97 10.31 13.58
CA LEU A 286 17.83 9.97 12.45
C LEU A 286 17.45 10.73 11.18
N TYR A 287 16.15 10.97 10.99
CA TYR A 287 15.61 11.62 9.80
C TYR A 287 14.58 12.66 10.23
N PRO A 288 14.89 13.97 10.13
CA PRO A 288 13.95 15.01 10.49
C PRO A 288 12.74 15.05 9.54
N ASN A 289 12.95 14.76 8.25
CA ASN A 289 11.89 14.70 7.25
C ASN A 289 11.50 13.27 6.91
N CYS A 290 10.20 13.03 6.80
CA CYS A 290 9.60 11.81 6.26
C CYS A 290 8.56 12.18 5.20
N PHE A 291 8.16 11.21 4.37
CA PHE A 291 7.00 11.37 3.49
C PHE A 291 5.78 10.58 4.00
N ALA A 292 4.59 11.09 3.70
CA ALA A 292 3.32 10.42 3.93
C ALA A 292 2.39 10.62 2.73
N VAL A 293 1.40 9.74 2.59
CA VAL A 293 0.33 9.87 1.61
C VAL A 293 -0.87 10.54 2.28
N VAL A 294 -1.38 11.61 1.68
CA VAL A 294 -2.65 12.25 2.03
C VAL A 294 -3.65 11.99 0.92
N THR A 295 -4.83 11.49 1.26
CA THR A 295 -5.94 11.36 0.32
C THR A 295 -6.69 12.68 0.24
N ASP A 296 -6.68 13.31 -0.93
CA ASP A 296 -7.28 14.62 -1.17
C ASP A 296 -8.76 14.52 -1.53
N VAL A 297 -9.10 13.49 -2.30
CA VAL A 297 -10.46 13.10 -2.67
C VAL A 297 -10.56 11.59 -2.46
N ASP A 298 -11.42 11.18 -1.54
CA ASP A 298 -11.63 9.77 -1.26
C ASP A 298 -12.31 9.09 -2.47
N PRO A 299 -11.70 8.05 -3.04
CA PRO A 299 -12.30 7.30 -4.11
C PRO A 299 -13.44 6.41 -3.60
N ALA A 300 -14.39 6.11 -4.48
CA ALA A 300 -15.34 5.03 -4.22
C ALA A 300 -14.63 3.67 -4.17
N VAL A 301 -15.26 2.68 -3.54
CA VAL A 301 -14.78 1.30 -3.56
C VAL A 301 -14.70 0.82 -5.01
N ASN A 302 -13.54 0.27 -5.41
CA ASN A 302 -13.33 -0.22 -6.76
C ASN A 302 -14.06 -1.55 -6.98
N ILE A 303 -15.23 -1.48 -7.60
CA ILE A 303 -15.99 -2.64 -8.09
C ILE A 303 -15.91 -2.79 -9.60
N THR A 304 -15.28 -1.84 -10.30
CA THR A 304 -15.36 -1.70 -11.77
C THR A 304 -14.14 -2.24 -12.48
N TYR A 305 -12.95 -2.12 -11.92
CA TYR A 305 -11.71 -2.43 -12.62
C TYR A 305 -10.86 -3.45 -11.85
N GLY A 306 -10.24 -4.38 -12.56
CA GLY A 306 -9.14 -5.19 -12.07
C GLY A 306 -7.88 -4.98 -12.91
N ARG A 307 -6.77 -5.58 -12.50
CA ARG A 307 -5.47 -5.51 -13.19
C ARG A 307 -4.97 -6.92 -13.51
N LEU A 308 -4.42 -7.08 -14.71
CA LEU A 308 -3.79 -8.31 -15.18
C LEU A 308 -2.35 -8.02 -15.62
N GLN A 309 -1.40 -8.78 -15.12
CA GLN A 309 0.00 -8.76 -15.55
C GLN A 309 0.37 -10.09 -16.20
N LEU A 310 1.06 -10.04 -17.33
CA LEU A 310 1.66 -11.22 -17.95
C LEU A 310 3.06 -11.46 -17.40
N VAL A 311 3.40 -12.71 -17.09
CA VAL A 311 4.77 -13.16 -16.84
C VAL A 311 5.11 -14.29 -17.79
N ASN A 312 6.22 -14.13 -18.50
CA ASN A 312 6.70 -15.14 -19.43
C ASN A 312 7.74 -16.05 -18.75
N ALA A 313 7.33 -17.27 -18.41
CA ALA A 313 8.20 -18.35 -17.93
C ALA A 313 8.45 -19.41 -19.01
N PHE A 314 8.11 -19.11 -20.27
CA PHE A 314 8.35 -19.94 -21.45
C PHE A 314 9.46 -19.33 -22.32
N ASP A 315 10.43 -20.15 -22.73
CA ASP A 315 11.56 -19.67 -23.54
C ASP A 315 11.13 -19.48 -25.00
N GLU A 316 11.09 -18.22 -25.44
CA GLU A 316 10.67 -17.81 -26.79
C GLU A 316 11.63 -18.25 -27.89
N SER A 317 12.87 -18.66 -27.56
CA SER A 317 13.82 -19.21 -28.53
C SER A 317 13.29 -20.46 -29.23
N GLU A 318 12.20 -21.04 -28.70
CA GLU A 318 11.50 -22.14 -29.34
C GLU A 318 10.28 -21.69 -30.15
N LYS A 319 9.48 -20.69 -29.73
CA LYS A 319 8.30 -20.13 -30.43
C LYS A 319 7.90 -18.76 -29.84
N GLY A 320 8.10 -17.65 -30.56
CA GLY A 320 7.72 -16.30 -30.07
C GLY A 320 6.26 -16.25 -29.59
N LEU A 321 6.03 -15.78 -28.36
CA LEU A 321 4.73 -15.82 -27.70
C LEU A 321 4.06 -14.45 -27.75
N THR A 322 2.88 -14.37 -28.36
CA THR A 322 2.01 -13.19 -28.26
C THR A 322 0.77 -13.55 -27.47
N ILE A 323 0.41 -12.72 -26.50
CA ILE A 323 -0.83 -12.88 -25.72
C ILE A 323 -1.81 -11.78 -26.14
N GLN A 324 -3.06 -12.16 -26.34
CA GLN A 324 -4.19 -11.28 -26.57
C GLN A 324 -5.18 -11.41 -25.42
N VAL A 325 -5.78 -10.29 -25.02
CA VAL A 325 -6.91 -10.22 -24.10
C VAL A 325 -8.06 -9.55 -24.83
N ASP A 326 -9.19 -10.25 -24.96
CA ASP A 326 -10.37 -9.79 -25.71
C ASP A 326 -10.03 -9.32 -27.13
N GLY A 327 -9.12 -10.04 -27.79
CA GLY A 327 -8.62 -9.73 -29.13
C GLY A 327 -7.60 -8.59 -29.20
N THR A 328 -7.25 -7.94 -28.09
CA THR A 328 -6.21 -6.91 -28.03
C THR A 328 -4.87 -7.53 -27.68
N SER A 329 -3.87 -7.43 -28.56
CA SER A 329 -2.51 -7.90 -28.29
C SER A 329 -1.86 -7.09 -27.17
N LEU A 330 -1.28 -7.79 -26.20
CA LEU A 330 -0.42 -7.21 -25.18
C LEU A 330 1.01 -7.06 -25.71
N PRO A 331 1.82 -6.14 -25.16
CA PRO A 331 3.24 -6.08 -25.45
C PRO A 331 3.91 -7.44 -25.20
N ALA A 332 4.86 -7.81 -26.08
CA ALA A 332 5.66 -9.01 -25.88
C ALA A 332 6.45 -8.92 -24.57
N VAL A 333 6.48 -10.01 -23.82
CA VAL A 333 7.19 -10.10 -22.54
C VAL A 333 8.29 -11.13 -22.69
N THR A 334 9.53 -10.70 -22.60
CA THR A 334 10.69 -11.59 -22.81
C THR A 334 10.79 -12.65 -21.71
N TYR A 335 11.38 -13.80 -22.05
CA TYR A 335 11.54 -14.92 -21.14
C TYR A 335 12.21 -14.53 -19.81
N GLY A 336 11.55 -14.87 -18.71
CA GLY A 336 11.97 -14.59 -17.34
C GLY A 336 11.55 -13.22 -16.82
N ASN A 337 10.78 -12.44 -17.57
CA ASN A 337 10.32 -11.11 -17.18
C ASN A 337 8.80 -11.03 -17.03
N ALA A 338 8.36 -10.00 -16.31
CA ALA A 338 6.98 -9.58 -16.23
C ALA A 338 6.75 -8.38 -17.14
N GLY A 339 5.59 -8.31 -17.78
CA GLY A 339 5.15 -7.13 -18.52
C GLY A 339 4.47 -6.10 -17.62
N ASP A 340 4.01 -5.01 -18.25
CA ASP A 340 3.18 -4.01 -17.57
C ASP A 340 1.79 -4.57 -17.23
N TYR A 341 1.15 -3.96 -16.23
CA TYR A 341 -0.23 -4.27 -15.92
C TYR A 341 -1.18 -3.67 -16.95
N THR A 342 -2.13 -4.48 -17.41
CA THR A 342 -3.30 -4.03 -18.17
C THR A 342 -4.48 -3.85 -17.23
N ILE A 343 -5.19 -2.73 -17.36
CA ILE A 343 -6.42 -2.47 -16.62
C ILE A 343 -7.61 -2.95 -17.46
N LEU A 344 -8.45 -3.78 -16.85
CA LEU A 344 -9.62 -4.39 -17.46
C LEU A 344 -10.87 -4.10 -16.62
N VAL A 345 -12.03 -4.01 -17.27
CA VAL A 345 -13.33 -3.89 -16.58
C VAL A 345 -13.70 -5.23 -15.96
N ALA A 346 -14.25 -5.27 -14.75
CA ALA A 346 -14.70 -6.49 -14.11
C ALA A 346 -15.69 -7.26 -14.99
N GLY A 347 -15.50 -8.57 -15.12
CA GLY A 347 -16.23 -9.41 -16.05
C GLY A 347 -15.44 -10.63 -16.49
N ALA A 348 -15.98 -11.34 -17.48
CA ALA A 348 -15.27 -12.44 -18.14
C ALA A 348 -14.42 -11.88 -19.29
N HIS A 349 -13.17 -12.32 -19.36
CA HIS A 349 -12.21 -11.97 -20.40
C HIS A 349 -11.68 -13.22 -21.08
N HIS A 350 -11.53 -13.15 -22.39
CA HIS A 350 -10.97 -14.23 -23.18
C HIS A 350 -9.49 -13.97 -23.43
N ILE A 351 -8.64 -14.83 -22.91
CA ILE A 351 -7.19 -14.77 -23.07
C ILE A 351 -6.77 -15.78 -24.13
N LYS A 352 -5.98 -15.32 -25.09
CA LYS A 352 -5.49 -16.12 -26.20
C LYS A 352 -3.98 -15.99 -26.34
N ALA A 353 -3.28 -17.10 -26.43
CA ALA A 353 -1.87 -17.15 -26.75
C ALA A 353 -1.66 -17.66 -28.17
N THR A 354 -0.81 -16.99 -28.95
CA THR A 354 -0.43 -17.41 -30.30
C THR A 354 1.08 -17.56 -30.41
N ASP A 355 1.52 -18.48 -31.29
CA ASP A 355 2.93 -18.58 -31.69
C ASP A 355 3.33 -17.44 -32.65
N ALA A 356 4.61 -17.43 -33.03
CA ALA A 356 5.16 -16.47 -33.98
C ALA A 356 4.52 -16.54 -35.38
N ALA A 357 3.86 -17.66 -35.72
CA ALA A 357 3.11 -17.82 -36.97
C ALA A 357 1.63 -17.38 -36.83
N GLY A 358 1.22 -16.87 -35.66
CA GLY A 358 -0.16 -16.45 -35.37
C GLY A 358 -1.12 -17.60 -35.08
N LYS A 359 -0.63 -18.84 -34.96
CA LYS A 359 -1.46 -19.99 -34.61
C LYS A 359 -1.79 -19.95 -33.12
N THR A 360 -3.07 -20.09 -32.78
CA THR A 360 -3.50 -20.28 -31.39
C THR A 360 -2.81 -21.49 -30.77
N ILE A 361 -2.11 -21.28 -29.66
CA ILE A 361 -1.51 -22.35 -28.86
C ILE A 361 -2.45 -22.72 -27.70
N ILE A 362 -3.02 -21.72 -27.03
CA ILE A 362 -3.91 -21.92 -25.88
C ILE A 362 -4.88 -20.75 -25.74
N GLU A 363 -6.11 -21.03 -25.31
CA GLU A 363 -7.15 -20.07 -24.99
C GLU A 363 -7.68 -20.36 -23.58
N LYS A 364 -8.04 -19.31 -22.83
CA LYS A 364 -8.51 -19.41 -21.45
C LYS A 364 -9.42 -18.25 -21.10
N ASP A 365 -10.57 -18.55 -20.53
CA ASP A 365 -11.44 -17.52 -19.95
C ASP A 365 -11.03 -17.23 -18.50
N VAL A 366 -11.00 -15.94 -18.17
CA VAL A 366 -10.68 -15.45 -16.83
C VAL A 366 -11.79 -14.51 -16.38
N THR A 367 -12.35 -14.77 -15.20
CA THR A 367 -13.27 -13.83 -14.56
C THR A 367 -12.48 -12.91 -13.65
N LEU A 368 -12.60 -11.61 -13.88
CA LEU A 368 -11.97 -10.55 -13.12
C LEU A 368 -13.03 -9.82 -12.30
N ARG A 369 -12.75 -9.56 -11.01
CA ARG A 369 -13.57 -8.74 -10.13
C ARG A 369 -12.95 -7.36 -9.94
N GLY A 370 -13.76 -6.39 -9.53
CA GLY A 370 -13.24 -5.09 -9.12
C GLY A 370 -12.22 -5.22 -7.98
N GLY A 371 -11.08 -4.57 -8.13
CA GLY A 371 -9.96 -4.63 -7.19
C GLY A 371 -9.04 -5.84 -7.34
N ASP A 372 -9.34 -6.78 -8.23
CA ASP A 372 -8.45 -7.93 -8.47
C ASP A 372 -7.09 -7.47 -9.01
N ASN A 373 -6.03 -8.11 -8.52
CA ASN A 373 -4.69 -8.04 -9.09
C ASN A 373 -4.27 -9.46 -9.45
N LEU A 374 -4.24 -9.77 -10.74
CA LEU A 374 -3.95 -11.10 -11.26
C LEU A 374 -2.64 -11.11 -12.03
N THR A 375 -1.92 -12.21 -11.94
CA THR A 375 -0.81 -12.52 -12.84
C THR A 375 -1.12 -13.77 -13.65
N LEU A 376 -1.02 -13.65 -14.97
CA LEU A 376 -1.05 -14.77 -15.90
C LEU A 376 0.39 -15.24 -16.15
N TRP A 377 0.68 -16.49 -15.82
CA TRP A 377 1.96 -17.13 -16.05
C TRP A 377 1.87 -18.06 -17.26
N ALA A 378 2.67 -17.80 -18.29
CA ALA A 378 2.87 -18.71 -19.41
C ALA A 378 4.13 -19.54 -19.15
N TYR A 379 4.05 -20.87 -19.24
CA TYR A 379 5.15 -21.78 -18.88
C TYR A 379 5.18 -23.03 -19.76
N PRO A 380 6.31 -23.76 -19.87
CA PRO A 380 6.38 -24.99 -20.64
C PRO A 380 5.73 -26.16 -19.87
N ASN A 381 4.85 -26.90 -20.55
CA ASN A 381 4.39 -28.20 -20.09
C ASN A 381 5.43 -29.30 -20.39
N LYS A 382 5.23 -30.49 -19.81
CA LYS A 382 6.10 -31.65 -20.02
C LYS A 382 6.27 -32.00 -21.51
N ASP A 383 5.21 -31.89 -22.29
CA ASP A 383 5.17 -32.13 -23.74
C ASP A 383 5.69 -30.95 -24.59
N ASN A 384 6.22 -29.90 -23.94
CA ASN A 384 6.68 -28.66 -24.56
C ASN A 384 5.57 -27.79 -25.20
N SER A 385 4.30 -28.08 -24.90
CA SER A 385 3.21 -27.14 -25.12
C SER A 385 3.25 -26.00 -24.10
N ILE A 386 2.55 -24.90 -24.37
CA ILE A 386 2.46 -23.77 -23.44
C ILE A 386 1.28 -24.02 -22.48
N GLY A 387 1.57 -24.03 -21.19
CA GLY A 387 0.58 -23.96 -20.12
C GLY A 387 0.33 -22.50 -19.68
N MET A 388 -0.88 -22.24 -19.18
CA MET A 388 -1.24 -20.93 -18.61
C MET A 388 -1.94 -21.06 -17.25
N THR A 389 -1.37 -20.43 -16.23
CA THR A 389 -1.95 -20.37 -14.88
C THR A 389 -2.18 -18.93 -14.47
N VAL A 390 -3.39 -18.67 -13.94
CA VAL A 390 -3.79 -17.36 -13.45
C VAL A 390 -3.71 -17.39 -11.94
N ILE A 391 -3.05 -16.39 -11.37
CA ILE A 391 -2.66 -16.37 -9.97
C ILE A 391 -3.04 -15.02 -9.37
N PRO A 392 -3.90 -14.97 -8.34
CA PRO A 392 -4.23 -13.71 -7.65
C PRO A 392 -3.11 -13.30 -6.69
N ASN A 393 -2.83 -12.00 -6.64
CA ASN A 393 -1.84 -11.41 -5.76
C ASN A 393 -2.53 -10.65 -4.61
N ASN A 394 -2.12 -10.92 -3.38
CA ASN A 394 -2.67 -10.30 -2.17
C ASN A 394 -2.13 -8.87 -1.98
N MET A 395 -2.61 -7.92 -2.77
CA MET A 395 -2.23 -6.51 -2.61
C MET A 395 -2.86 -5.81 -1.39
N GLY A 396 -3.85 -6.46 -0.77
CA GLY A 396 -4.57 -5.92 0.39
C GLY A 396 -3.92 -6.21 1.73
N GLY A 397 -2.91 -7.08 1.78
CA GLY A 397 -2.29 -7.49 3.04
C GLY A 397 -3.22 -8.25 3.97
N ILE A 398 -4.20 -8.94 3.40
CA ILE A 398 -5.23 -9.63 4.16
C ILE A 398 -4.77 -11.07 4.38
N ARG A 399 -4.71 -11.52 5.63
CA ARG A 399 -4.57 -12.93 5.97
C ARG A 399 -5.85 -13.39 6.65
N ASN A 400 -6.58 -14.24 5.94
CA ASN A 400 -7.60 -15.08 6.55
C ASN A 400 -6.84 -16.26 7.15
N THR A 401 -6.60 -16.29 8.46
CA THR A 401 -6.18 -17.56 9.07
C THR A 401 -7.37 -18.50 8.92
N GLY A 402 -7.15 -19.67 8.31
CA GLY A 402 -8.08 -20.78 8.51
C GLY A 402 -8.21 -21.06 10.01
N THR A 403 -9.19 -21.88 10.40
CA THR A 403 -9.42 -22.36 11.78
C THR A 403 -8.12 -22.39 12.57
N ASN A 404 -8.08 -21.64 13.67
CA ASN A 404 -6.93 -21.60 14.56
C ASN A 404 -6.49 -23.05 14.90
N ALA A 405 -5.20 -23.25 15.16
CA ALA A 405 -4.66 -24.59 15.47
C ALA A 405 -5.32 -25.23 16.72
N ASP A 406 -6.05 -24.45 17.52
CA ASP A 406 -6.83 -24.87 18.69
C ASP A 406 -8.31 -25.20 18.36
N GLY A 407 -8.72 -25.18 17.09
CA GLY A 407 -10.12 -25.37 16.70
C GLY A 407 -11.04 -24.18 17.02
N GLY A 408 -10.47 -23.05 17.44
CA GLY A 408 -11.17 -21.79 17.68
C GLY A 408 -11.68 -21.15 16.38
N ASP A 409 -12.90 -20.61 16.50
CA ASP A 409 -13.83 -20.16 15.47
C ASP A 409 -13.22 -19.56 14.18
N GLY A 410 -13.15 -20.38 13.13
CA GLY A 410 -12.82 -19.93 11.77
C GLY A 410 -13.86 -19.00 11.15
N ALA A 411 -15.05 -18.82 11.76
CA ALA A 411 -16.07 -17.91 11.25
C ALA A 411 -15.72 -16.43 11.50
N ASN A 412 -15.17 -16.08 12.68
CA ASN A 412 -14.79 -14.70 13.00
C ASN A 412 -13.72 -14.14 12.06
N ASN A 413 -12.84 -14.99 11.55
CA ASN A 413 -11.76 -14.58 10.66
C ASN A 413 -12.19 -14.27 9.22
N SER A 414 -13.40 -14.66 8.83
CA SER A 414 -14.01 -14.21 7.58
C SER A 414 -14.64 -12.81 7.73
N TYR A 415 -14.95 -12.40 8.96
CA TYR A 415 -15.55 -11.09 9.26
C TYR A 415 -14.52 -10.04 9.72
N ASP A 416 -13.40 -10.46 10.33
CA ASP A 416 -12.30 -9.57 10.72
C ASP A 416 -10.92 -10.21 10.44
N PRO A 417 -10.46 -10.16 9.18
CA PRO A 417 -9.19 -10.77 8.83
C PRO A 417 -8.01 -9.89 9.28
N LEU A 418 -6.87 -10.53 9.53
CA LEU A 418 -5.63 -9.81 9.85
C LEU A 418 -5.23 -8.94 8.64
N LYS A 419 -5.08 -7.63 8.87
CA LYS A 419 -4.67 -6.65 7.86
C LYS A 419 -3.30 -6.10 8.18
N TYR A 420 -2.36 -6.30 7.26
CA TYR A 420 -0.99 -5.84 7.41
C TYR A 420 -0.75 -4.53 6.66
N LYS A 421 -0.14 -3.55 7.35
CA LYS A 421 0.25 -2.25 6.78
C LYS A 421 1.66 -2.26 6.17
N VAL A 422 2.40 -3.34 6.39
CA VAL A 422 3.71 -3.60 5.79
C VAL A 422 3.60 -4.96 5.10
N LEU A 423 3.62 -4.99 3.77
CA LEU A 423 3.56 -6.26 3.04
C LEU A 423 4.97 -6.68 2.72
N VAL A 424 5.37 -7.82 3.29
CA VAL A 424 6.58 -8.54 2.92
C VAL A 424 6.14 -9.97 2.68
N GLN A 425 5.62 -10.20 1.47
CA GLN A 425 4.93 -11.43 1.13
C GLN A 425 5.62 -12.05 -0.08
N THR A 426 6.25 -13.21 0.10
CA THR A 426 6.88 -13.94 -1.01
C THR A 426 6.15 -15.25 -1.26
N ARG A 427 5.58 -15.40 -2.46
CA ARG A 427 5.03 -16.67 -2.94
C ARG A 427 6.10 -17.43 -3.71
N PHE A 428 6.07 -18.75 -3.64
CA PHE A 428 6.90 -19.63 -4.46
C PHE A 428 6.06 -20.38 -5.48
N LEU A 429 6.60 -20.57 -6.69
CA LEU A 429 5.99 -21.34 -7.77
C LEU A 429 7.02 -22.23 -8.46
N ASN A 430 6.57 -23.38 -8.94
CA ASN A 430 7.34 -24.24 -9.82
C ASN A 430 6.71 -24.19 -11.22
N PHE A 431 7.52 -23.85 -12.23
CA PHE A 431 7.16 -23.89 -13.64
C PHE A 431 8.18 -24.70 -14.46
N CYS A 432 9.09 -25.43 -13.81
CA CYS A 432 10.00 -26.35 -14.46
C CYS A 432 9.32 -27.74 -14.59
N PRO A 433 8.89 -28.15 -15.80
CA PRO A 433 8.11 -29.38 -15.98
C PRO A 433 8.90 -30.66 -15.69
N ASP A 434 10.22 -30.58 -15.74
CA ASP A 434 11.13 -31.71 -15.57
C ASP A 434 11.42 -32.01 -14.08
N LEU A 435 10.96 -31.13 -13.17
CA LEU A 435 11.05 -31.28 -11.72
C LEU A 435 9.63 -31.40 -11.12
N PRO A 436 9.11 -32.63 -10.92
CA PRO A 436 7.72 -32.83 -10.49
C PRO A 436 7.36 -32.20 -9.15
N TYR A 437 8.33 -32.04 -8.25
CA TYR A 437 8.16 -31.40 -6.95
C TYR A 437 9.40 -30.59 -6.60
N VAL A 438 9.21 -29.31 -6.27
CA VAL A 438 10.29 -28.42 -5.82
C VAL A 438 9.97 -27.90 -4.43
N THR A 439 10.97 -27.88 -3.56
CA THR A 439 10.90 -27.22 -2.26
C THR A 439 11.90 -26.07 -2.22
N PHE A 440 11.42 -24.89 -1.85
CA PHE A 440 12.25 -23.71 -1.61
C PHE A 440 12.59 -23.63 -0.12
N THR A 441 13.83 -23.27 0.18
CA THR A 441 14.36 -23.25 1.54
C THR A 441 15.19 -21.99 1.79
N ASN A 442 15.52 -21.76 3.06
CA ASN A 442 16.58 -20.86 3.46
C ASN A 442 17.96 -21.56 3.28
N THR A 443 19.05 -20.86 3.59
CA THR A 443 20.42 -21.37 3.46
C THR A 443 20.60 -22.78 4.05
N ASN A 444 21.35 -23.62 3.32
CA ASN A 444 21.71 -24.98 3.71
C ASN A 444 20.50 -25.92 3.86
N GLY A 445 19.44 -25.70 3.08
CA GLY A 445 18.28 -26.60 3.07
C GLY A 445 17.35 -26.44 4.26
N THR A 446 17.51 -25.38 5.04
CA THR A 446 16.66 -25.12 6.20
C THR A 446 15.26 -24.75 5.73
N LEU A 447 14.26 -25.58 6.06
CA LEU A 447 12.86 -25.31 5.69
C LEU A 447 12.37 -23.98 6.30
N PHE A 448 11.54 -23.26 5.53
CA PHE A 448 10.80 -22.13 6.09
C PHE A 448 9.83 -22.62 7.18
N ARG A 449 9.62 -21.76 8.18
CA ARG A 449 8.79 -22.08 9.36
C ARG A 449 7.42 -21.44 9.24
N GLU A 450 6.44 -22.08 9.86
CA GLU A 450 5.12 -21.49 10.08
C GLU A 450 5.24 -20.27 10.99
N GLY A 451 4.48 -19.22 10.70
CA GLY A 451 4.49 -17.99 11.48
C GLY A 451 3.28 -17.11 11.22
N ILE A 452 3.26 -15.96 11.90
CA ILE A 452 2.17 -15.00 11.73
C ILE A 452 2.14 -14.40 10.30
N PHE A 453 3.29 -14.36 9.62
CA PHE A 453 3.44 -13.87 8.25
C PHE A 453 3.93 -14.94 7.25
N SER A 454 4.03 -16.21 7.67
CA SER A 454 4.58 -17.30 6.86
C SER A 454 3.74 -18.56 6.97
N ALA A 455 3.45 -19.21 5.84
CA ALA A 455 2.90 -20.56 5.80
C ALA A 455 3.93 -21.54 5.23
N ALA A 456 4.50 -22.42 6.04
CA ALA A 456 5.57 -23.33 5.60
C ALA A 456 5.22 -24.15 4.34
N PRO A 457 3.98 -24.67 4.18
CA PRO A 457 3.57 -25.40 2.97
C PRO A 457 3.59 -24.56 1.69
N ALA A 458 3.60 -23.23 1.77
CA ALA A 458 3.65 -22.34 0.60
C ALA A 458 4.94 -22.46 -0.21
N ALA A 459 5.97 -23.11 0.33
CA ALA A 459 7.27 -23.31 -0.29
C ALA A 459 7.66 -24.79 -0.46
N GLN A 460 6.80 -25.74 -0.11
CA GLN A 460 7.14 -27.16 -0.03
C GLN A 460 6.39 -27.97 -1.08
N GLN A 461 7.09 -28.91 -1.73
CA GLN A 461 6.51 -29.85 -2.71
C GLN A 461 5.64 -29.19 -3.79
N LEU A 462 6.12 -28.07 -4.34
CA LEU A 462 5.42 -27.33 -5.37
C LEU A 462 5.49 -28.06 -6.73
N GLN A 463 4.33 -28.26 -7.34
CA GLN A 463 4.18 -28.93 -8.62
C GLN A 463 4.22 -27.93 -9.79
N PRO A 464 4.71 -28.34 -10.97
CA PRO A 464 4.74 -27.49 -12.15
C PRO A 464 3.37 -26.92 -12.52
N GLY A 465 3.25 -25.61 -12.68
CA GLY A 465 2.03 -24.96 -13.16
C GLY A 465 0.92 -24.81 -12.12
N LEU A 466 1.07 -25.37 -10.92
CA LEU A 466 0.05 -25.39 -9.88
C LEU A 466 0.44 -24.46 -8.73
N ALA A 467 -0.36 -23.40 -8.54
CA ALA A 467 -0.26 -22.58 -7.34
C ALA A 467 -0.78 -23.38 -6.11
N PRO A 468 -0.23 -23.16 -4.91
CA PRO A 468 -0.74 -23.80 -3.69
C PRO A 468 -2.25 -23.57 -3.55
N SER A 469 -3.00 -24.65 -3.33
CA SER A 469 -4.46 -24.58 -3.19
C SER A 469 -4.82 -23.69 -2.01
N PRO A 470 -5.75 -22.73 -2.15
CA PRO A 470 -6.19 -21.89 -1.03
C PRO A 470 -6.92 -22.68 0.07
N VAL A 471 -7.33 -23.93 -0.20
CA VAL A 471 -7.88 -24.83 0.82
C VAL A 471 -6.76 -25.46 1.66
N ALA A 472 -5.67 -25.88 1.02
CA ALA A 472 -4.54 -26.52 1.69
C ALA A 472 -3.57 -25.49 2.30
N VAL A 473 -3.43 -24.34 1.67
CA VAL A 473 -2.54 -23.24 2.05
C VAL A 473 -3.32 -21.92 1.92
N PRO A 474 -4.19 -21.58 2.90
CA PRO A 474 -5.02 -20.36 2.86
C PRO A 474 -4.24 -19.06 2.71
N TYR A 475 -2.97 -19.08 3.10
CA TYR A 475 -2.04 -17.97 2.96
C TYR A 475 -0.77 -18.44 2.23
N PRO A 476 -0.72 -18.42 0.89
CA PRO A 476 0.37 -19.00 0.11
C PRO A 476 1.59 -18.07 0.02
N TYR A 477 2.07 -17.60 1.17
CA TYR A 477 3.18 -16.66 1.29
C TYR A 477 4.11 -17.04 2.44
N ILE A 478 5.38 -16.79 2.22
CA ILE A 478 6.46 -16.83 3.21
C ILE A 478 6.92 -15.39 3.46
N ASP A 479 7.03 -15.03 4.73
CA ASP A 479 7.81 -13.89 5.17
C ASP A 479 9.28 -14.31 5.26
N LEU A 480 10.09 -13.67 4.42
CA LEU A 480 11.54 -13.81 4.42
C LEU A 480 12.20 -12.82 5.41
N GLY A 481 11.41 -12.17 6.26
CA GLY A 481 11.77 -11.10 7.19
C GLY A 481 11.58 -9.72 6.55
N VAL A 482 11.32 -8.69 7.38
CA VAL A 482 10.91 -7.32 6.98
C VAL A 482 11.84 -6.64 5.95
N VAL A 483 13.05 -7.19 5.73
CA VAL A 483 14.15 -6.65 4.93
C VAL A 483 14.91 -7.76 4.17
N THR A 484 14.25 -8.91 3.96
CA THR A 484 14.74 -10.19 3.39
C THR A 484 16.27 -10.34 3.24
N GLY A 485 16.89 -10.87 4.30
CA GLY A 485 18.30 -11.27 4.38
C GLY A 485 18.50 -12.79 4.43
N GLY A 486 17.56 -13.58 3.91
CA GLY A 486 17.74 -15.04 3.76
C GLY A 486 18.08 -15.38 2.31
N ALA A 487 19.09 -16.22 2.10
CA ALA A 487 19.30 -16.79 0.78
C ALA A 487 18.17 -17.79 0.49
N VAL A 488 17.56 -17.72 -0.69
CA VAL A 488 16.57 -18.72 -1.10
C VAL A 488 17.27 -19.76 -1.95
N GLU A 489 17.13 -21.03 -1.58
CA GLU A 489 17.64 -22.16 -2.34
C GLU A 489 16.49 -23.03 -2.87
N ALA A 490 16.72 -23.75 -3.97
CA ALA A 490 15.75 -24.66 -4.56
C ALA A 490 16.24 -26.12 -4.47
N TYR A 491 15.34 -27.02 -4.07
CA TYR A 491 15.61 -28.44 -3.93
C TYR A 491 14.60 -29.26 -4.73
N GLN A 492 15.08 -30.31 -5.40
CA GLN A 492 14.24 -31.35 -5.97
C GLN A 492 13.73 -32.23 -4.84
N SER A 493 12.45 -32.06 -4.51
CA SER A 493 11.75 -32.83 -3.47
C SER A 493 10.99 -34.01 -4.06
N LEU A 494 10.46 -34.87 -3.20
CA LEU A 494 9.50 -35.92 -3.53
C LEU A 494 8.33 -35.86 -2.53
N PRO A 495 7.17 -36.49 -2.83
CA PRO A 495 6.12 -36.65 -1.84
C PRO A 495 6.67 -37.28 -0.55
N GLY A 496 6.48 -36.59 0.58
CA GLY A 496 7.00 -37.00 1.89
C GLY A 496 8.50 -36.78 2.14
N VAL A 497 9.28 -36.29 1.16
CA VAL A 497 10.73 -36.05 1.31
C VAL A 497 11.02 -34.55 1.16
N LEU A 498 11.50 -33.93 2.25
CA LEU A 498 11.82 -32.51 2.33
C LEU A 498 13.23 -32.28 2.91
N PRO A 499 14.00 -31.29 2.42
CA PRO A 499 13.75 -30.54 1.19
C PRO A 499 14.09 -31.36 -0.07
N GLY A 500 14.75 -32.53 0.06
CA GLY A 500 15.22 -33.36 -1.04
C GLY A 500 16.66 -33.03 -1.46
N ASN A 501 16.97 -33.15 -2.75
CA ASN A 501 18.31 -32.89 -3.28
C ASN A 501 18.45 -31.43 -3.73
N ARG A 502 19.55 -30.76 -3.33
CA ARG A 502 19.82 -29.37 -3.75
C ARG A 502 20.00 -29.31 -5.27
N LEU A 503 19.33 -28.36 -5.92
CA LEU A 503 19.57 -28.04 -7.33
C LEU A 503 20.82 -27.16 -7.42
N ILE A 504 22.01 -27.79 -7.42
CA ILE A 504 23.29 -27.08 -7.29
C ILE A 504 23.57 -26.08 -8.42
N ASP A 505 23.03 -26.33 -9.61
CA ASP A 505 23.20 -25.48 -10.79
C ASP A 505 22.21 -24.30 -10.83
N VAL A 506 21.26 -24.26 -9.87
CA VAL A 506 20.35 -23.12 -9.67
C VAL A 506 20.96 -22.21 -8.62
N PRO A 507 21.45 -21.01 -8.98
CA PRO A 507 22.02 -20.08 -8.00
C PRO A 507 21.00 -19.73 -6.93
N ALA A 508 21.44 -19.66 -5.67
CA ALA A 508 20.60 -19.17 -4.58
C ALA A 508 20.26 -17.70 -4.80
N LEU A 509 19.01 -17.31 -4.54
CA LEU A 509 18.66 -15.88 -4.50
C LEU A 509 19.25 -15.27 -3.25
N THR A 510 19.65 -14.01 -3.36
CA THR A 510 20.16 -13.17 -2.30
C THR A 510 19.17 -12.05 -2.01
N LYS A 511 19.42 -11.28 -0.95
CA LYS A 511 18.67 -10.05 -0.65
C LYS A 511 18.61 -9.08 -1.82
N MET A 512 19.67 -9.02 -2.64
CA MET A 512 19.76 -8.07 -3.75
C MET A 512 18.78 -8.40 -4.88
N ASP A 513 18.37 -9.66 -5.03
CA ASP A 513 17.39 -10.08 -6.05
C ASP A 513 15.98 -9.53 -5.76
N PHE A 514 15.73 -9.10 -4.52
CA PHE A 514 14.48 -8.47 -4.07
C PHE A 514 14.56 -6.94 -4.04
N VAL A 515 15.71 -6.36 -4.38
CA VAL A 515 15.93 -4.91 -4.42
C VAL A 515 15.79 -4.44 -5.86
N LYS A 516 14.78 -3.61 -6.15
CA LYS A 516 14.59 -3.05 -7.50
C LYS A 516 15.27 -1.71 -7.69
N MET A 517 15.60 -1.00 -6.62
CA MET A 517 16.27 0.30 -6.68
C MET A 517 17.80 0.17 -6.74
N PRO A 518 18.51 1.05 -7.46
CA PRO A 518 19.96 1.02 -7.49
C PRO A 518 20.58 1.14 -6.09
N ALA A 519 21.63 0.34 -5.83
CA ALA A 519 22.32 0.28 -4.54
C ALA A 519 22.82 1.66 -4.04
N MET A 520 23.13 2.57 -4.96
CA MET A 520 23.58 3.92 -4.63
C MET A 520 22.52 4.72 -3.85
N TYR A 521 21.24 4.36 -3.93
CA TYR A 521 20.14 5.03 -3.22
C TYR A 521 19.94 4.58 -1.75
N PHE A 522 20.81 3.70 -1.26
CA PHE A 522 20.83 3.23 0.11
C PHE A 522 22.03 3.80 0.85
N LEU A 523 21.84 4.20 2.11
CA LEU A 523 22.92 4.70 2.94
C LEU A 523 24.02 3.62 3.06
N ASN A 524 25.26 3.99 2.78
CA ASN A 524 26.43 3.10 2.74
C ASN A 524 26.31 1.93 1.74
N GLY A 525 25.42 2.02 0.75
CA GLY A 525 25.18 0.95 -0.22
C GLY A 525 24.56 -0.31 0.38
N ASN A 526 24.13 -0.27 1.64
CA ASN A 526 23.55 -1.42 2.30
C ASN A 526 22.07 -1.50 1.98
N ALA A 527 21.76 -2.08 0.83
CA ALA A 527 20.40 -2.43 0.51
C ALA A 527 19.93 -3.53 1.48
N GLY A 528 19.01 -3.16 2.34
CA GLY A 528 18.05 -4.10 2.88
C GLY A 528 17.05 -4.48 1.79
N ALA A 529 16.43 -5.66 1.85
CA ALA A 529 15.40 -5.97 0.88
C ALA A 529 14.21 -5.03 1.03
N GLU A 530 13.60 -4.72 -0.11
CA GLU A 530 12.48 -3.80 -0.17
C GLU A 530 11.20 -4.53 0.24
N SER A 531 10.34 -3.87 1.01
CA SER A 531 8.99 -4.40 1.24
C SER A 531 8.23 -4.50 -0.09
N GLY A 532 7.32 -5.48 -0.17
CA GLY A 532 6.56 -5.75 -1.37
C GLY A 532 5.87 -7.11 -1.35
N VAL A 533 5.12 -7.35 -2.41
CA VAL A 533 4.52 -8.63 -2.71
C VAL A 533 5.27 -9.22 -3.90
N TYR A 534 5.90 -10.36 -3.66
CA TYR A 534 6.81 -11.02 -4.58
C TYR A 534 6.30 -12.39 -4.96
N THR A 535 6.62 -12.80 -6.18
CA THR A 535 6.60 -14.21 -6.59
C THR A 535 8.00 -14.61 -7.02
N VAL A 536 8.53 -15.66 -6.38
CA VAL A 536 9.72 -16.38 -6.80
C VAL A 536 9.25 -17.61 -7.58
N ALA A 537 9.72 -17.76 -8.81
CA ALA A 537 9.36 -18.90 -9.66
C ALA A 537 10.60 -19.62 -10.16
N LEU A 538 10.62 -20.96 -10.06
CA LEU A 538 11.59 -21.79 -10.78
C LEU A 538 11.08 -22.01 -12.20
N ILE A 539 11.81 -21.50 -13.20
CA ILE A 539 11.44 -21.54 -14.62
C ILE A 539 12.51 -22.27 -15.42
N GLY A 540 12.21 -22.56 -16.69
CA GLY A 540 13.11 -23.26 -17.61
C GLY A 540 12.92 -24.77 -17.57
N ARG A 541 13.85 -25.49 -18.20
CA ARG A 541 13.86 -26.95 -18.29
C ARG A 541 15.15 -27.51 -17.71
N ASN A 542 15.15 -28.78 -17.34
CA ASN A 542 16.35 -29.48 -16.90
C ASN A 542 16.92 -30.31 -18.05
N SER A 543 17.44 -29.62 -19.08
CA SER A 543 17.95 -30.22 -20.31
C SER A 543 19.38 -29.74 -20.61
N GLY A 544 20.00 -30.23 -21.69
CA GLY A 544 21.34 -29.78 -22.11
C GLY A 544 21.37 -28.38 -22.72
N SER A 545 20.23 -27.85 -23.20
CA SER A 545 20.12 -26.54 -23.85
C SER A 545 19.48 -25.47 -22.97
N GLN A 546 18.79 -25.88 -21.90
CA GLN A 546 18.15 -25.00 -20.94
C GLN A 546 18.40 -25.53 -19.54
N HIS A 547 18.63 -24.60 -18.60
CA HIS A 547 18.81 -24.93 -17.20
C HIS A 547 17.71 -24.27 -16.36
N PRO A 548 17.23 -24.94 -15.29
CA PRO A 548 16.29 -24.32 -14.39
C PRO A 548 16.93 -23.08 -13.75
N ARG A 549 16.15 -22.02 -13.56
CA ARG A 549 16.61 -20.83 -12.82
C ARG A 549 15.47 -20.21 -12.04
N MET A 550 15.79 -19.52 -10.96
CA MET A 550 14.81 -18.72 -10.23
C MET A 550 14.68 -17.32 -10.83
N ILE A 551 13.45 -16.81 -10.90
CA ILE A 551 13.16 -15.40 -11.19
C ILE A 551 12.34 -14.78 -10.07
N VAL A 552 12.44 -13.46 -9.92
CA VAL A 552 11.73 -12.67 -8.91
C VAL A 552 10.88 -11.60 -9.57
N VAL A 553 9.55 -11.72 -9.42
CA VAL A 553 8.57 -10.74 -9.86
C VAL A 553 8.04 -9.96 -8.66
N LYS A 554 8.09 -8.63 -8.73
CA LYS A 554 7.51 -7.71 -7.73
C LYS A 554 6.18 -7.18 -8.28
N HIS A 555 5.10 -7.35 -7.54
CA HIS A 555 3.75 -7.07 -8.02
C HIS A 555 3.25 -5.64 -7.72
N ASN A 556 4.03 -4.86 -6.97
CA ASN A 556 3.67 -3.53 -6.48
C ASN A 556 4.66 -2.42 -6.90
N GLN A 557 5.07 -2.42 -8.17
CA GLN A 557 5.99 -1.42 -8.72
C GLN A 557 5.32 -0.08 -8.96
#